data_AF-A0A0A8UQU0-F1
#
_entry.id   AF-A0A0A8UQU0-F1
#
_cell.length_a   1.000
_cell.length_b   1.000
_cell.length_c   1.000
_cell.angle_alpha   90.00
_cell.angle_beta   90.00
_cell.angle_gamma   90.00
#
_symmetry.space_group_name_H-M   'P 1'
#
loop_
_entity.id
_entity.type
_entity.pdbx_description
1 polymer ?
#
loop_
_entity_poly.entity_id
_entity_poly.type
_entity_poly.pdbx_seq_one_letter_code
_entity_poly.pdbx_strand_id
1 'polypeptide(L)'
;MPMYEDLQRDAKNFTALLTHALTKRATYGNLFFTCLPSPIANQQLFDDANLIQQTAECLDFYAGVTHSGRTIDSNVKHQVLIGIYVYVWYQYDSLVQSYLNKPLLKLFQDHLGVSSLEQFEPDYYRSCLDELDDFCNWVFEKREQYQQTNKLFQIFPTNMQGSLHVQKNAPGLSWGTLFSGLMTKVGIKSLF
;
A
#
# COMPACT_ATOMS: atom_id res chain seq x y z
N MET A 1 9.88 13.07 -6.25
CA MET A 1 9.91 11.81 -5.48
C MET A 1 10.95 11.92 -4.39
N PRO A 2 10.69 11.36 -3.20
CA PRO A 2 11.63 11.33 -2.08
C PRO A 2 12.86 10.46 -2.40
N MET A 3 13.92 10.61 -1.61
CA MET A 3 15.04 9.67 -1.58
C MET A 3 14.65 8.40 -0.81
N TYR A 4 15.33 7.29 -1.10
CA TYR A 4 15.03 5.99 -0.50
C TYR A 4 15.07 6.03 1.03
N GLU A 5 16.12 6.62 1.60
CA GLU A 5 16.36 6.65 3.04
C GLU A 5 15.27 7.43 3.78
N ASP A 6 14.83 8.56 3.20
CA ASP A 6 13.75 9.37 3.75
C ASP A 6 12.42 8.61 3.67
N LEU A 7 12.09 8.02 2.51
CA LEU A 7 10.86 7.26 2.33
C LEU A 7 10.82 6.03 3.24
N GLN A 8 11.95 5.35 3.43
CA GLN A 8 12.05 4.18 4.32
C GLN A 8 11.87 4.58 5.78
N ARG A 9 12.49 5.69 6.23
CA ARG A 9 12.30 6.22 7.58
C ARG A 9 10.84 6.55 7.83
N ASP A 10 10.19 7.22 6.88
CA ASP A 10 8.79 7.64 7.03
C ASP A 10 7.85 6.43 7.00
N ALA A 11 8.13 5.43 6.16
CA ALA A 11 7.41 4.16 6.12
C ALA A 11 7.56 3.34 7.42
N LYS A 12 8.75 3.29 8.02
CA LYS A 12 8.98 2.63 9.33
C LYS A 12 8.17 3.27 10.47
N ASN A 13 7.79 4.55 10.32
CA ASN A 13 6.98 5.29 11.30
C ASN A 13 5.50 5.43 10.89
N PHE A 14 5.07 4.76 9.81
CA PHE A 14 3.79 5.02 9.17
C PHE A 14 2.59 4.84 10.12
N THR A 15 2.56 3.74 10.90
CA THR A 15 1.49 3.46 11.87
C THR A 15 1.38 4.53 12.96
N ALA A 16 2.51 5.05 13.44
CA ALA A 16 2.54 6.11 14.44
C ALA A 16 2.02 7.45 13.86
N LEU A 17 2.45 7.77 12.63
CA LEU A 17 1.97 8.96 11.92
C LEU A 17 0.48 8.90 11.63
N LEU A 18 -0.05 7.72 11.24
CA LEU A 18 -1.48 7.50 11.03
C LEU A 18 -2.27 7.65 12.32
N THR A 19 -1.81 7.05 13.42
CA THR A 19 -2.43 7.20 14.75
C THR A 19 -2.54 8.67 15.14
N HIS A 20 -1.46 9.44 14.97
CA HIS A 20 -1.44 10.86 15.25
C HIS A 20 -2.40 11.65 14.34
N ALA A 21 -2.43 11.36 13.05
CA ALA A 21 -3.33 12.01 12.10
C ALA A 21 -4.82 11.76 12.41
N LEU A 22 -5.17 10.53 12.79
CA LEU A 22 -6.53 10.15 13.18
C LEU A 22 -6.93 10.80 14.52
N THR A 23 -6.03 10.82 15.50
CA THR A 23 -6.28 11.46 16.81
C THR A 23 -6.52 12.96 16.64
N LYS A 24 -5.69 13.64 15.83
CA LYS A 24 -5.85 15.06 15.52
C LYS A 24 -7.22 15.34 14.88
N ARG A 25 -7.69 14.48 13.97
CA ARG A 25 -9.02 14.62 13.34
C ARG A 25 -10.14 14.50 14.37
N ALA A 26 -10.04 13.58 15.32
CA ALA A 26 -11.04 13.43 16.39
C ALA A 26 -11.12 14.68 17.28
N THR A 27 -9.99 15.33 17.57
CA THR A 27 -9.94 16.53 18.42
C THR A 27 -10.56 17.76 17.74
N TYR A 28 -10.41 17.92 16.42
CA TYR A 28 -10.97 19.07 15.68
C TYR A 28 -12.38 18.85 15.09
N GLY A 29 -12.88 17.60 15.04
CA GLY A 29 -14.14 17.23 14.39
C GLY A 29 -15.35 17.07 15.31
N ASN A 30 -15.23 17.45 16.58
CA ASN A 30 -16.10 17.00 17.67
C ASN A 30 -17.52 17.62 17.73
N LEU A 31 -18.10 18.09 16.62
CA LEU A 31 -19.46 18.67 16.65
C LEU A 31 -20.47 18.16 15.61
N PHE A 32 -20.14 17.44 14.54
CA PHE A 32 -21.16 17.17 13.50
C PHE A 32 -21.09 15.83 12.71
N PHE A 33 -20.58 14.73 13.28
CA PHE A 33 -20.64 13.43 12.56
C PHE A 33 -20.98 12.26 13.48
N THR A 34 -22.27 11.96 13.64
CA THR A 34 -22.78 10.67 14.14
C THR A 34 -22.73 9.56 13.07
N CYS A 35 -22.15 9.83 11.90
CA CYS A 35 -22.00 8.89 10.79
C CYS A 35 -20.53 8.47 10.58
N LEU A 36 -19.73 8.39 11.64
CA LEU A 36 -18.36 7.88 11.51
C LEU A 36 -18.38 6.36 11.24
N PRO A 37 -17.47 5.87 10.39
CA PRO A 37 -17.39 4.46 10.05
C PRO A 37 -17.06 3.63 11.30
N SER A 38 -17.62 2.43 11.38
CA SER A 38 -17.54 1.55 12.55
C SER A 38 -16.08 1.25 12.95
N PRO A 39 -15.82 0.77 14.18
CA PRO A 39 -14.49 0.35 14.64
C PRO A 39 -13.75 -0.59 13.67
N ILE A 40 -14.49 -1.34 12.85
CA ILE A 40 -13.99 -2.28 11.84
C ILE A 40 -13.28 -1.55 10.68
N ALA A 41 -13.75 -0.36 10.29
CA ALA A 41 -13.13 0.41 9.20
C ALA A 41 -11.75 0.95 9.56
N ASN A 42 -11.49 1.22 10.85
CA ASN A 42 -10.18 1.63 11.32
C ASN A 42 -9.18 0.48 11.35
N GLN A 43 -9.65 -0.76 11.58
CA GLN A 43 -8.76 -1.93 11.63
C GLN A 43 -8.03 -2.13 10.29
N GLN A 44 -8.77 -2.07 9.17
CA GLN A 44 -8.17 -2.20 7.84
C GLN A 44 -7.09 -1.13 7.59
N LEU A 45 -7.34 0.13 7.98
CA LEU A 45 -6.36 1.21 7.84
C LEU A 45 -5.07 0.93 8.61
N PHE A 46 -5.19 0.34 9.81
CA PHE A 46 -4.03 -0.05 10.62
C PHE A 46 -3.32 -1.28 10.07
N ASP A 47 -4.05 -2.25 9.52
CA ASP A 47 -3.47 -3.42 8.88
C ASP A 47 -2.66 -3.01 7.63
N ASP A 48 -3.20 -2.11 6.80
CA ASP A 48 -2.53 -1.56 5.63
C ASP A 48 -1.32 -0.67 6.00
N ALA A 49 -1.44 0.13 7.07
CA ALA A 49 -0.32 0.88 7.64
C ALA A 49 0.80 -0.04 8.15
N ASN A 50 0.43 -1.11 8.85
CA ASN A 50 1.36 -2.11 9.35
C ASN A 50 2.05 -2.85 8.19
N LEU A 51 1.34 -3.13 7.10
CA LEU A 51 1.91 -3.72 5.89
C LEU A 51 3.02 -2.85 5.29
N ILE A 52 2.80 -1.53 5.16
CA ILE A 52 3.82 -0.58 4.68
C ILE A 52 5.02 -0.55 5.64
N GLN A 53 4.75 -0.46 6.95
CA GLN A 53 5.80 -0.42 7.97
C GLN A 53 6.67 -1.69 7.94
N GLN A 54 6.06 -2.87 7.99
CA GLN A 54 6.77 -4.14 7.98
C GLN A 54 7.51 -4.38 6.65
N THR A 55 6.97 -3.90 5.53
CA THR A 55 7.70 -3.89 4.25
C THR A 55 8.98 -3.07 4.36
N ALA A 56 8.91 -1.85 4.91
CA ALA A 56 10.07 -1.00 5.09
C ALA A 56 11.12 -1.56 6.07
N GLU A 57 10.67 -2.24 7.14
CA GLU A 57 11.54 -2.97 8.08
C GLU A 57 12.23 -4.17 7.40
N CYS A 58 11.52 -4.91 6.56
CA CYS A 58 12.03 -6.09 5.88
C CYS A 58 13.03 -5.74 4.77
N LEU A 59 12.93 -4.56 4.15
CA LEU A 59 13.85 -4.08 3.12
C LEU A 59 15.32 -3.97 3.59
N ASP A 60 15.57 -3.85 4.89
CA ASP A 60 16.94 -3.86 5.43
C ASP A 60 17.65 -5.21 5.15
N PHE A 61 16.88 -6.29 5.03
CA PHE A 61 17.38 -7.66 4.80
C PHE A 61 17.29 -8.07 3.33
N TYR A 62 16.62 -7.28 2.49
CA TYR A 62 16.46 -7.59 1.08
C TYR A 62 17.80 -7.42 0.34
N ALA A 63 18.33 -8.54 -0.14
CA ALA A 63 19.64 -8.62 -0.78
C ALA A 63 19.70 -9.81 -1.74
N GLY A 64 20.63 -9.74 -2.69
CA GLY A 64 20.82 -10.75 -3.74
C GLY A 64 20.47 -10.20 -5.11
N VAL A 65 19.74 -10.99 -5.90
CA VAL A 65 19.38 -10.69 -7.28
C VAL A 65 17.88 -10.91 -7.46
N THR A 66 17.22 -10.02 -8.19
CA THR A 66 15.80 -10.13 -8.57
C THR A 66 15.58 -11.28 -9.57
N HIS A 67 14.33 -11.66 -9.86
CA HIS A 67 14.05 -12.68 -10.88
C HIS A 67 14.46 -12.21 -12.28
N SER A 68 14.46 -10.89 -12.51
CA SER A 68 14.97 -10.25 -13.72
C SER A 68 16.50 -10.23 -13.82
N GLY A 69 17.23 -10.79 -12.85
CA GLY A 69 18.69 -10.83 -12.86
C GLY A 69 19.37 -9.53 -12.42
N ARG A 70 18.62 -8.58 -11.84
CA ARG A 70 19.15 -7.30 -11.37
C ARG A 70 19.67 -7.42 -9.94
N THR A 71 20.82 -6.83 -9.64
CA THR A 71 21.32 -6.74 -8.27
C THR A 71 20.39 -5.86 -7.43
N ILE A 72 20.06 -6.34 -6.23
CA ILE A 72 19.22 -5.59 -5.30
C ILE A 72 20.05 -4.44 -4.69
N ASP A 73 19.81 -3.23 -5.17
CA ASP A 73 20.41 -1.99 -4.71
C ASP A 73 19.36 -1.05 -4.08
N SER A 74 19.77 0.17 -3.68
CA SER A 74 18.85 1.15 -3.10
C SER A 74 17.73 1.56 -4.06
N ASN A 75 17.96 1.52 -5.37
CA ASN A 75 16.94 1.86 -6.36
C ASN A 75 15.86 0.77 -6.45
N VAL A 76 16.24 -0.51 -6.46
CA VAL A 76 15.31 -1.65 -6.37
C VAL A 76 14.48 -1.55 -5.09
N LYS A 77 15.14 -1.33 -3.93
CA LYS A 77 14.43 -1.18 -2.65
C LYS A 77 13.48 0.01 -2.64
N HIS A 78 13.86 1.11 -3.28
CA HIS A 78 13.01 2.27 -3.47
C HIS A 78 11.77 1.96 -4.31
N GLN A 79 11.93 1.21 -5.41
CA GLN A 79 10.83 0.77 -6.25
C GLN A 79 9.87 -0.17 -5.52
N VAL A 80 10.38 -1.11 -4.71
CA VAL A 80 9.54 -1.97 -3.83
C VAL A 80 8.73 -1.11 -2.86
N LEU A 81 9.38 -0.12 -2.25
CA LEU A 81 8.74 0.73 -1.26
C LEU A 81 7.63 1.58 -1.90
N ILE A 82 7.90 2.23 -3.02
CA ILE A 82 6.86 2.92 -3.80
C ILE A 82 5.76 1.94 -4.20
N GLY A 83 6.12 0.73 -4.65
CA GLY A 83 5.23 -0.36 -5.00
C GLY A 83 4.20 -0.64 -3.90
N ILE A 84 4.63 -0.75 -2.64
CA ILE A 84 3.69 -1.03 -1.55
C ILE A 84 2.79 0.17 -1.24
N TYR A 85 3.29 1.40 -1.36
CA TYR A 85 2.43 2.59 -1.22
C TYR A 85 1.36 2.64 -2.30
N VAL A 86 1.72 2.44 -3.58
CA VAL A 86 0.75 2.49 -4.68
C VAL A 86 -0.21 1.30 -4.65
N TYR A 87 0.24 0.13 -4.21
CA TYR A 87 -0.61 -1.05 -3.97
C TYR A 87 -1.70 -0.73 -2.94
N VAL A 88 -1.33 -0.15 -1.80
CA VAL A 88 -2.28 0.22 -0.76
C VAL A 88 -3.16 1.38 -1.20
N TRP A 89 -2.59 2.46 -1.75
CA TRP A 89 -3.34 3.64 -2.22
C TRP A 89 -4.42 3.23 -3.21
N TYR A 90 -4.13 2.33 -4.15
CA TYR A 90 -5.12 1.86 -5.12
C TYR A 90 -6.43 1.34 -4.50
N GLN A 91 -6.39 0.79 -3.28
CA GLN A 91 -7.58 0.33 -2.56
C GLN A 91 -8.48 1.49 -2.06
N TYR A 92 -7.91 2.69 -1.92
CA TYR A 92 -8.56 3.88 -1.35
C TYR A 92 -8.86 4.97 -2.38
N ASP A 93 -8.53 4.76 -3.65
CA ASP A 93 -8.57 5.81 -4.68
C ASP A 93 -9.97 6.10 -5.23
N SER A 94 -11.03 5.52 -4.65
CA SER A 94 -12.42 5.89 -4.99
C SER A 94 -12.82 7.21 -4.33
N LEU A 95 -13.78 7.95 -4.92
CA LEU A 95 -14.30 9.20 -4.33
C LEU A 95 -14.82 9.02 -2.89
N VAL A 96 -15.48 7.91 -2.61
CA VAL A 96 -16.03 7.61 -1.27
C VAL A 96 -14.91 7.25 -0.29
N GLN A 97 -13.99 6.36 -0.69
CA GLN A 97 -12.89 5.94 0.17
C GLN A 97 -11.89 7.08 0.42
N SER A 98 -11.62 7.92 -0.59
CA SER A 98 -10.73 9.06 -0.46
C SER A 98 -11.27 10.12 0.50
N TYR A 99 -12.58 10.34 0.49
CA TYR A 99 -13.23 11.23 1.45
C TYR A 99 -13.20 10.66 2.89
N LEU A 100 -13.51 9.37 3.04
CA LEU A 100 -13.54 8.71 4.36
C LEU A 100 -12.14 8.60 4.98
N ASN A 101 -11.14 8.24 4.17
CA ASN A 101 -9.78 7.91 4.61
C ASN A 101 -8.75 9.01 4.31
N LYS A 102 -9.21 10.27 4.26
CA LYS A 102 -8.37 11.44 4.00
C LYS A 102 -7.06 11.49 4.80
N PRO A 103 -6.99 11.11 6.10
CA PRO A 103 -5.74 11.08 6.85
C PRO A 103 -4.70 10.12 6.26
N LEU A 104 -5.13 8.93 5.83
CA LEU A 104 -4.25 7.94 5.21
C LEU A 104 -3.75 8.43 3.85
N LEU A 105 -4.65 8.92 3.00
CA LEU A 105 -4.27 9.45 1.69
C LEU A 105 -3.30 10.62 1.80
N LYS A 106 -3.50 11.50 2.79
CA LYS A 106 -2.57 12.61 3.01
C LYS A 106 -1.17 12.11 3.36
N LEU A 107 -1.04 11.04 4.16
CA LEU A 107 0.26 10.44 4.44
C LEU A 107 0.90 9.85 3.18
N PHE A 108 0.14 9.19 2.31
CA PHE A 108 0.67 8.73 1.02
C PHE A 108 1.19 9.89 0.17
N GLN A 109 0.40 10.97 0.06
CA GLN A 109 0.76 12.15 -0.70
C GLN A 109 2.00 12.84 -0.13
N ASP A 110 2.06 13.02 1.19
CA ASP A 110 3.17 13.67 1.88
C ASP A 110 4.46 12.83 1.74
N HIS A 111 4.38 11.50 1.89
CA HIS A 111 5.56 10.62 1.79
C HIS A 111 6.05 10.49 0.35
N LEU A 112 5.15 10.33 -0.64
CA LEU A 112 5.52 10.14 -2.04
C LEU A 112 5.82 11.46 -2.77
N GLY A 113 5.37 12.59 -2.24
CA GLY A 113 5.51 13.91 -2.84
C GLY A 113 4.67 14.08 -4.12
N VAL A 114 3.53 13.38 -4.21
CA VAL A 114 2.59 13.43 -5.35
C VAL A 114 1.17 13.57 -4.82
N SER A 115 0.28 14.23 -5.56
CA SER A 115 -1.10 14.43 -5.10
C SER A 115 -2.06 13.30 -5.50
N SER A 116 -1.70 12.50 -6.50
CA SER A 116 -2.56 11.42 -6.99
C SER A 116 -1.76 10.34 -7.74
N LEU A 117 -2.34 9.16 -7.92
CA LEU A 117 -1.69 8.05 -8.63
C LEU A 117 -1.46 8.35 -10.12
N GLU A 118 -2.24 9.25 -10.73
CA GLU A 118 -2.05 9.69 -12.12
C GLU A 118 -0.72 10.42 -12.38
N GLN A 119 -0.06 10.92 -11.33
CA GLN A 119 1.23 11.62 -11.49
C GLN A 119 2.39 10.66 -11.72
N PHE A 120 2.20 9.36 -11.49
CA PHE A 120 3.20 8.37 -11.82
C PHE A 120 3.18 8.08 -13.32
N GLU A 121 4.37 8.07 -13.94
CA GLU A 121 4.53 7.56 -15.29
C GLU A 121 4.09 6.08 -15.33
N PRO A 122 3.27 5.65 -16.32
CA PRO A 122 2.71 4.30 -16.36
C PRO A 122 3.75 3.18 -16.28
N ASP A 123 4.88 3.35 -16.97
CA ASP A 123 5.94 2.36 -17.00
C ASP A 123 6.71 2.30 -15.67
N TYR A 124 6.92 3.46 -15.03
CA TYR A 124 7.50 3.52 -13.70
C TYR A 124 6.58 2.88 -12.65
N TYR A 125 5.29 3.19 -12.70
CA TYR A 125 4.27 2.58 -11.84
C TYR A 125 4.26 1.05 -11.96
N ARG A 126 4.25 0.52 -13.19
CA ARG A 126 4.31 -0.93 -13.44
C ARG A 126 5.61 -1.53 -12.92
N SER A 127 6.76 -0.88 -13.18
CA SER A 127 8.04 -1.33 -12.68
C SER A 127 8.07 -1.40 -11.14
N CYS A 128 7.43 -0.47 -10.43
CA CYS A 128 7.33 -0.53 -8.97
C CYS A 128 6.50 -1.73 -8.49
N LEU A 129 5.42 -2.06 -9.19
CA LEU A 129 4.60 -3.24 -8.88
C LEU A 129 5.31 -4.54 -9.23
N ASP A 130 6.15 -4.55 -10.27
CA ASP A 130 6.99 -5.71 -10.62
C ASP A 130 8.05 -5.97 -9.56
N GLU A 131 8.74 -4.93 -9.10
CA GLU A 131 9.70 -5.07 -8.00
C GLU A 131 9.04 -5.50 -6.70
N LEU A 132 7.83 -4.99 -6.40
CA LEU A 132 7.08 -5.44 -5.23
C LEU A 132 6.71 -6.93 -5.32
N ASP A 133 6.32 -7.41 -6.50
CA ASP A 133 5.99 -8.83 -6.73
C ASP A 133 7.23 -9.72 -6.56
N ASP A 134 8.37 -9.32 -7.12
CA ASP A 134 9.67 -9.98 -6.92
C ASP A 134 10.07 -10.02 -5.44
N PHE A 135 9.86 -8.92 -4.72
CA PHE A 135 10.09 -8.86 -3.28
C PHE A 135 9.15 -9.78 -2.49
N CYS A 136 7.86 -9.85 -2.83
CA CYS A 136 6.93 -10.78 -2.19
C CYS A 136 7.36 -12.23 -2.35
N ASN A 137 7.83 -12.61 -3.55
CA ASN A 137 8.39 -13.93 -3.82
C ASN A 137 9.64 -14.20 -2.96
N TRP A 138 10.56 -13.23 -2.87
CA TRP A 138 11.73 -13.34 -2.00
C TRP A 138 11.35 -13.49 -0.52
N VAL A 139 10.35 -12.74 -0.03
CA VAL A 139 9.86 -12.87 1.35
C VAL A 139 9.34 -14.28 1.61
N PHE A 140 8.59 -14.86 0.66
CA PHE A 140 8.09 -16.23 0.77
C PHE A 140 9.22 -17.27 0.82
N GLU A 141 10.23 -17.14 -0.03
CA GLU A 141 11.40 -18.03 -0.06
C GLU A 141 12.25 -17.92 1.22
N LYS A 142 12.32 -16.70 1.78
CA LYS A 142 13.16 -16.36 2.93
C LYS A 142 12.38 -16.32 4.25
N ARG A 143 11.13 -16.79 4.28
CA ARG A 143 10.23 -16.69 5.44
C ARG A 143 10.77 -17.38 6.71
N GLU A 144 11.63 -18.37 6.57
CA GLU A 144 12.24 -19.10 7.70
C GLU A 144 13.66 -18.58 8.04
N GLN A 145 14.23 -17.74 7.17
CA GLN A 145 15.60 -17.25 7.32
C GLN A 145 15.69 -16.00 8.22
N TYR A 146 14.69 -15.11 8.16
CA TYR A 146 14.66 -13.88 8.96
C TYR A 146 13.33 -13.76 9.71
N GLN A 147 13.36 -13.20 10.92
CA GLN A 147 12.13 -12.96 11.67
C GLN A 147 11.24 -11.93 10.97
N GLN A 148 11.84 -10.95 10.31
CA GLN A 148 11.18 -9.87 9.58
C GLN A 148 10.43 -10.40 8.35
N THR A 149 11.04 -11.31 7.60
CA THR A 149 10.36 -11.96 6.46
C THR A 149 9.19 -12.82 6.93
N ASN A 150 9.33 -13.54 8.04
CA ASN A 150 8.23 -14.30 8.63
C ASN A 150 7.06 -13.39 9.04
N LYS A 151 7.35 -12.32 9.81
CA LYS A 151 6.35 -11.34 10.25
C LYS A 151 5.62 -10.72 9.07
N LEU A 152 6.35 -10.28 8.06
CA LEU A 152 5.77 -9.69 6.87
C LEU A 152 4.91 -10.70 6.09
N PHE A 153 5.39 -11.94 5.95
CA PHE A 153 4.64 -12.99 5.29
C PHE A 153 3.30 -13.29 5.98
N GLN A 154 3.26 -13.27 7.31
CA GLN A 154 2.03 -13.52 8.09
C GLN A 154 0.96 -12.44 7.89
N ILE A 155 1.35 -11.22 7.50
CA ILE A 155 0.42 -10.10 7.32
C ILE A 155 0.13 -9.79 5.85
N PHE A 156 0.74 -10.52 4.91
CA PHE A 156 0.41 -10.35 3.50
C PHE A 156 -1.07 -10.63 3.25
N PRO A 157 -1.77 -9.76 2.50
CA PRO A 157 -3.14 -10.03 2.09
C PRO A 157 -3.23 -11.36 1.34
N THR A 158 -4.25 -12.16 1.64
CA THR A 158 -4.42 -13.53 1.08
C THR A 158 -4.43 -13.55 -0.45
N ASN A 159 -4.82 -12.44 -1.09
CA ASN A 159 -4.90 -12.28 -2.54
C ASN A 159 -3.90 -11.27 -3.10
N MET A 160 -2.83 -10.92 -2.37
CA MET A 160 -1.89 -9.85 -2.75
C MET A 160 -1.35 -10.00 -4.18
N GLN A 161 -0.85 -11.18 -4.56
CA GLN A 161 -0.33 -11.43 -5.92
C GLN A 161 -1.40 -11.27 -7.01
N GLY A 162 -2.63 -11.72 -6.74
CA GLY A 162 -3.76 -11.54 -7.66
C GLY A 162 -4.15 -10.07 -7.81
N SER A 163 -4.19 -9.33 -6.70
CA SER A 163 -4.44 -7.89 -6.69
C SER A 163 -3.37 -7.11 -7.43
N LEU A 164 -2.09 -7.44 -7.24
CA LEU A 164 -0.97 -6.86 -7.99
C LEU A 164 -1.12 -7.11 -9.49
N HIS A 165 -1.45 -8.34 -9.91
CA HIS A 165 -1.66 -8.67 -11.31
C HIS A 165 -2.82 -7.87 -11.94
N VAL A 166 -3.93 -7.71 -11.22
CA VAL A 166 -5.07 -6.89 -11.68
C VAL A 166 -4.67 -5.42 -11.79
N GLN A 167 -3.93 -4.89 -10.81
CA GLN A 167 -3.50 -3.51 -10.77
C GLN A 167 -2.47 -3.17 -11.87
N LYS A 168 -1.54 -4.09 -12.18
CA LYS A 168 -0.58 -3.96 -13.30
C LYS A 168 -1.27 -3.87 -14.66
N ASN A 169 -2.33 -4.67 -14.83
CA ASN A 169 -3.06 -4.84 -16.09
C ASN A 169 -4.33 -4.00 -16.19
N ALA A 170 -4.59 -3.12 -15.22
CA ALA A 170 -5.73 -2.22 -15.27
C ALA A 170 -5.62 -1.34 -16.54
N PRO A 171 -6.64 -1.33 -17.42
CA PRO A 171 -6.57 -0.57 -18.67
C PRO A 171 -6.48 0.93 -18.36
N GLY A 172 -5.32 1.49 -18.73
CA GLY A 172 -4.92 2.90 -18.77
C GLY A 172 -5.79 3.91 -18.04
N LEU A 173 -5.28 4.41 -16.90
CA LEU A 173 -5.35 5.80 -16.39
C LEU A 173 -6.71 6.55 -16.43
N SER A 174 -7.84 5.89 -16.68
CA SER A 174 -9.17 6.40 -16.35
C SER A 174 -9.57 5.76 -15.03
N TRP A 175 -8.84 6.15 -13.98
CA TRP A 175 -9.05 5.66 -12.62
C TRP A 175 -10.49 5.90 -12.16
N GLY A 176 -11.18 6.93 -12.70
CA GLY A 176 -12.59 7.21 -12.44
C GLY A 176 -13.61 6.17 -12.93
N THR A 177 -13.29 5.29 -13.89
CA THR A 177 -14.28 4.37 -14.52
C THR A 177 -14.24 2.92 -14.02
N LEU A 178 -13.22 2.51 -13.25
CA LEU A 178 -13.09 1.11 -12.79
C LEU A 178 -14.01 0.76 -11.61
N PHE A 179 -14.65 1.76 -10.98
CA PHE A 179 -15.35 1.63 -9.70
C PHE A 179 -16.74 0.98 -9.74
N SER A 180 -17.29 0.65 -10.92
CA SER A 180 -18.55 -0.10 -11.02
C SER A 180 -18.36 -1.62 -11.06
N GLY A 181 -17.20 -2.10 -11.52
CA GLY A 181 -16.98 -3.53 -11.85
C GLY A 181 -16.48 -4.40 -10.70
N LEU A 182 -15.75 -3.83 -9.73
CA LEU A 182 -15.15 -4.61 -8.64
C LEU A 182 -16.12 -4.83 -7.47
N MET A 183 -17.02 -3.87 -7.17
CA MET A 183 -18.09 -4.09 -6.18
C MET A 183 -19.18 -5.05 -6.68
N THR A 184 -19.30 -5.29 -7.99
CA THR A 184 -20.27 -6.24 -8.54
C THR A 184 -19.75 -7.66 -8.66
N LYS A 185 -18.42 -7.90 -8.60
CA LYS A 185 -17.85 -9.24 -8.78
C LYS A 185 -17.43 -9.98 -7.50
N VAL A 186 -17.32 -9.31 -6.36
CA VAL A 186 -16.91 -9.95 -5.09
C VAL A 186 -18.06 -10.04 -4.05
N GLY A 187 -19.21 -9.43 -4.32
CA GLY A 187 -20.40 -9.53 -3.48
C GLY A 187 -21.66 -9.80 -4.29
N ILE A 188 -22.05 -11.08 -4.40
CA ILE A 188 -23.41 -11.68 -4.42
C ILE A 188 -23.22 -13.11 -4.94
N LYS A 189 -22.87 -14.03 -4.03
CA LYS A 189 -23.24 -15.45 -4.12
C LYS A 189 -23.61 -15.94 -2.72
N SER A 190 -24.62 -15.31 -2.14
CA SER A 190 -25.52 -15.96 -1.18
C SER A 190 -26.80 -15.13 -1.16
N LEU A 191 -27.78 -15.55 -1.94
CA LEU A 191 -29.22 -15.35 -1.74
C LEU A 191 -29.93 -15.97 -2.93
N PHE A 192 -30.06 -17.30 -2.90
CA PHE A 192 -31.25 -18.09 -3.23
C PHE A 192 -31.02 -19.49 -2.66
#